data_AF-A0A0F9CBS5-F1
#
_entry.id   AF-A0A0F9CBS5-F1
#
_cell.length_a   1.000
_cell.length_b   1.000
_cell.length_c   1.000
_cell.angle_alpha   90.00
_cell.angle_beta   90.00
_cell.angle_gamma   90.00
#
_symmetry.space_group_name_H-M   'P 1'
#
loop_
_entity.id
_entity.type
_entity.pdbx_description
1 polymer ?
#
loop_
_entity_poly.entity_id
_entity_poly.type
_entity_poly.pdbx_seq_one_letter_code
_entity_poly.pdbx_strand_id
1 'polypeptide(L)'
;GDQKLKVDVPRIYDNEQDKNTMLDRYEDLKQLPEPTEQLINGVLLGLSMRDYSKVIDHLGEGFGMSKSSISRSFIDRTEEKLKEFESRSLESLQIIALFIDGKYLSKEQIIICMGVTLQGEKIPLGFVQTTTENSVPIKDMLTNLKERGLAWEEGLLCVIDGSKGIRKAIEDSFGNKAIIQRCQWHKQENILKYIPEKEQDAVKRKYQQSVNKESYKEARESLKDLKRDLEVINLSAARSLEEGLEDILTLHRLGLNVDFSKSFATTNCIENLNSQIGKYLNKVKYWKNSKERYRWIAAALLEIELKMRKVNNFRILNQMQKTIKEEIKKRTSQEGISTRNGT
;
A
#
# COMPACT_ATOMS: atom_id res chain seq x y z
N GLY A 1 27.13 -0.52 27.71
CA GLY A 1 28.26 -0.02 28.53
C GLY A 1 29.16 0.86 27.70
N ASP A 2 29.26 2.15 28.02
CA ASP A 2 30.07 3.20 27.34
C ASP A 2 31.61 3.04 27.51
N GLN A 3 32.11 1.85 27.83
CA GLN A 3 33.54 1.67 28.04
C GLN A 3 34.27 1.58 26.70
N LYS A 4 34.68 2.75 26.20
CA LYS A 4 35.84 2.84 25.31
C LYS A 4 37.04 2.31 26.10
N LEU A 5 37.44 1.08 25.82
CA LEU A 5 38.71 0.56 26.29
C LEU A 5 39.82 1.36 25.62
N LYS A 6 40.53 2.16 26.42
CA LYS A 6 41.74 2.82 25.96
C LYS A 6 42.79 1.73 25.80
N VAL A 7 43.06 1.37 24.56
CA VAL A 7 44.12 0.43 24.21
C VAL A 7 45.23 1.23 23.57
N ASP A 8 46.45 1.01 24.04
CA ASP A 8 47.63 1.54 23.39
C ASP A 8 47.86 0.76 22.10
N VAL A 9 47.61 1.43 20.97
CA VAL A 9 47.75 0.81 19.65
C VAL A 9 49.19 1.02 19.17
N PRO A 10 49.98 -0.06 19.03
CA PRO A 10 51.34 0.07 18.50
C PRO A 10 51.30 0.57 17.06
N ARG A 11 52.17 1.53 16.75
CA ARG A 11 52.41 2.01 15.38
C ARG A 11 53.58 1.24 14.81
N ILE A 12 53.47 0.80 13.56
CA ILE A 12 54.58 0.22 12.82
C ILE A 12 55.23 1.36 12.05
N TYR A 13 56.56 1.43 12.09
CA TYR A 13 57.30 2.36 11.26
C TYR A 13 57.71 1.65 9.97
N ASP A 14 57.24 2.17 8.84
CA ASP A 14 57.57 1.70 7.50
C ASP A 14 58.87 2.38 7.06
N ASN A 15 59.95 1.60 7.01
CA ASN A 15 61.28 2.07 6.62
C ASN A 15 61.38 2.42 5.12
N GLU A 16 60.48 1.92 4.26
CA GLU A 16 60.49 2.20 2.82
C GLU A 16 59.75 3.51 2.51
N GLN A 17 58.70 3.82 3.28
CA GLN A 17 57.88 5.03 3.09
C GLN A 17 58.19 6.16 4.08
N ASP A 18 59.14 5.96 4.99
CA ASP A 18 59.54 6.88 6.06
C ASP A 18 58.34 7.42 6.86
N LYS A 19 57.40 6.53 7.20
CA LYS A 19 56.13 6.89 7.84
C LYS A 19 55.69 5.87 8.86
N ASN A 20 55.00 6.37 9.89
CA ASN A 20 54.29 5.50 10.84
C ASN A 20 52.94 5.09 10.26
N THR A 21 52.71 3.78 10.17
CA THR A 21 51.44 3.17 9.74
C THR A 21 50.80 2.40 10.90
N MET A 22 49.48 2.20 10.81
CA MET A 22 48.75 1.33 11.75
C MET A 22 48.79 -0.11 11.24
N LEU A 23 48.61 -1.08 12.12
CA LEU A 23 48.35 -2.47 11.73
C LEU A 23 46.98 -2.58 11.03
N ASP A 24 46.95 -3.16 9.83
CA ASP A 24 45.72 -3.38 9.06
C ASP A 24 44.63 -4.08 9.88
N ARG A 25 45.01 -5.10 10.65
CA ARG A 25 44.09 -5.83 11.57
C ARG A 25 43.43 -4.96 12.63
N TYR A 26 44.04 -3.83 12.99
CA TYR A 26 43.48 -2.88 13.95
C TYR A 26 42.49 -1.92 13.29
N GLU A 27 42.65 -1.66 11.99
CA GLU A 27 41.62 -1.01 11.19
C GLU A 27 40.42 -1.94 11.00
N ASP A 28 40.66 -3.24 10.78
CA ASP A 28 39.59 -4.25 10.67
C ASP A 28 38.76 -4.37 11.96
N LEU A 29 39.38 -4.24 13.14
CA LEU A 29 38.69 -4.22 14.43
C LEU A 29 37.78 -2.98 14.63
N LYS A 30 38.02 -1.88 13.90
CA LYS A 30 37.10 -0.73 13.83
C LYS A 30 35.95 -0.96 12.84
N GLN A 31 36.08 -1.97 11.98
CA GLN A 31 35.11 -2.34 10.95
C GLN A 31 34.32 -3.61 11.32
N LEU A 32 34.23 -3.95 12.62
CA LEU A 32 33.39 -5.08 13.05
C LEU A 32 31.92 -4.85 12.65
N PRO A 33 31.24 -5.86 12.10
CA PRO A 33 29.87 -5.72 11.64
C PRO A 33 28.96 -5.42 12.83
N GLU A 34 28.34 -4.23 12.82
CA GLU A 34 27.26 -3.92 13.75
C GLU A 34 26.11 -4.92 13.54
N PRO A 35 25.36 -5.34 14.58
CA PRO A 35 24.12 -6.09 14.40
C PRO A 35 23.03 -5.15 13.83
N THR A 36 23.10 -4.84 12.53
CA THR A 36 22.36 -3.73 11.92
C THR A 36 20.91 -4.08 11.58
N GLU A 37 20.65 -5.29 11.04
CA GLU A 37 19.28 -5.72 10.73
C GLU A 37 18.44 -5.96 12.00
N GLN A 38 19.07 -6.50 13.04
CA GLN A 38 18.43 -6.64 14.35
C GLN A 38 18.10 -5.27 14.96
N LEU A 39 18.95 -4.27 14.74
CA LEU A 39 18.69 -2.88 15.13
C LEU A 39 17.48 -2.30 14.40
N ILE A 40 17.42 -2.38 13.07
CA ILE A 40 16.27 -1.89 12.31
C ILE A 40 15.00 -2.59 12.79
N ASN A 41 15.02 -3.92 12.88
CA ASN A 41 13.86 -4.71 13.27
C ASN A 41 13.43 -4.39 14.70
N GLY A 42 14.37 -4.24 15.63
CA GLY A 42 14.09 -3.81 17.00
C GLY A 42 13.40 -2.44 17.04
N VAL A 43 13.91 -1.47 16.29
CA VAL A 43 13.36 -0.10 16.26
C VAL A 43 12.03 -0.03 15.51
N LEU A 44 11.86 -0.78 14.42
CA LEU A 44 10.61 -0.89 13.67
C LEU A 44 9.51 -1.59 14.49
N LEU A 45 9.84 -2.71 15.13
CA LEU A 45 8.95 -3.39 16.09
C LEU A 45 8.76 -2.56 17.38
N GLY A 46 9.52 -1.49 17.50
CA GLY A 46 9.18 -0.34 18.30
C GLY A 46 9.83 -0.32 19.67
N LEU A 47 11.05 -0.84 19.74
CA LEU A 47 12.02 -0.42 20.75
C LEU A 47 12.38 1.04 20.47
N SER A 48 12.27 1.89 21.49
CA SER A 48 12.78 3.26 21.35
C SER A 48 14.30 3.22 21.22
N MET A 49 14.91 4.21 20.54
CA MET A 49 16.38 4.30 20.45
C MET A 49 17.04 4.36 21.84
N ARG A 50 16.33 4.86 22.87
CA ARG A 50 16.80 4.91 24.26
C ARG A 50 16.73 3.55 24.94
N ASP A 51 15.73 2.73 24.62
CA ASP A 51 15.55 1.43 25.24
C ASP A 51 16.35 0.36 24.50
N TYR A 52 16.58 0.53 23.20
CA TYR A 52 17.42 -0.36 22.41
C TYR A 52 18.86 -0.45 22.96
N SER A 53 19.45 0.68 23.35
CA SER A 53 20.78 0.67 23.98
C SER A 53 20.81 -0.13 25.29
N LYS A 54 19.70 -0.14 26.03
CA LYS A 54 19.57 -0.96 27.25
C LYS A 54 19.44 -2.44 26.92
N VAL A 55 18.78 -2.80 25.81
CA VAL A 55 18.58 -4.20 25.39
C VAL A 55 19.85 -4.81 24.81
N ILE A 56 20.56 -4.08 23.93
CA ILE A 56 21.84 -4.55 23.36
C ILE A 56 22.88 -4.85 24.44
N ASP A 57 22.93 -4.03 25.49
CA ASP A 57 23.86 -4.23 26.60
C ASP A 57 23.71 -5.60 27.28
N HIS A 58 22.55 -6.27 27.14
CA HIS A 58 22.27 -7.59 27.71
C HIS A 58 22.50 -8.76 26.73
N LEU A 59 22.68 -8.50 25.43
CA LEU A 59 22.82 -9.54 24.39
C LEU A 59 24.26 -10.05 24.20
N GLY A 60 25.21 -9.62 25.04
CA GLY A 60 26.58 -10.16 25.07
C GLY A 60 27.49 -9.79 23.89
N GLU A 61 26.91 -9.34 22.77
CA GLU A 61 27.61 -8.88 21.56
C GLU A 61 27.60 -7.35 21.40
N GLY A 62 27.22 -6.63 22.46
CA GLY A 62 27.08 -5.18 22.46
C GLY A 62 28.42 -4.45 22.44
N PHE A 63 29.04 -4.33 21.27
CA PHE A 63 30.04 -3.28 21.04
C PHE A 63 29.43 -1.94 21.45
N GLY A 64 30.15 -1.14 22.25
CA GLY A 64 29.67 0.09 22.90
C GLY A 64 29.22 1.19 21.94
N MET A 65 28.08 0.99 21.28
CA MET A 65 27.49 1.91 20.34
C MET A 65 26.77 3.02 21.10
N SER A 66 27.22 4.25 20.88
CA SER A 66 26.52 5.41 21.42
C SER A 66 25.14 5.58 20.77
N LYS A 67 24.22 6.25 21.46
CA LYS A 67 22.91 6.65 20.91
C LYS A 67 23.03 7.36 19.56
N SER A 68 24.08 8.17 19.37
CA SER A 68 24.31 8.91 18.13
C SER A 68 24.80 8.02 16.99
N SER A 69 25.58 6.96 17.27
CA SER A 69 25.95 5.96 16.26
C SER A 69 24.74 5.09 15.87
N ILE A 70 23.96 4.62 16.83
CA ILE A 70 22.71 3.88 16.58
C ILE A 70 21.73 4.71 15.73
N SER A 71 21.60 6.00 16.03
CA SER A 71 20.73 6.90 15.27
C SER A 71 21.22 7.13 13.84
N ARG A 72 22.53 7.21 13.60
CA ARG A 72 23.08 7.39 12.25
C ARG A 72 22.91 6.12 11.43
N SER A 73 23.32 4.97 11.98
CA SER A 73 23.15 3.64 11.38
C SER A 73 21.70 3.36 10.97
N PHE A 74 20.73 3.65 11.86
CA PHE A 74 19.31 3.55 11.52
C PHE A 74 18.87 4.50 10.40
N ILE A 75 19.39 5.74 10.37
CA ILE A 75 19.05 6.70 9.31
C ILE A 75 19.55 6.22 7.96
N ASP A 76 20.83 5.85 7.87
CA ASP A 76 21.48 5.42 6.64
C ASP A 76 20.79 4.20 6.07
N ARG A 77 20.47 3.23 6.93
CA ARG A 77 19.87 1.97 6.50
C ARG A 77 18.39 2.11 6.11
N THR A 78 17.63 2.96 6.80
CA THR A 78 16.25 3.26 6.37
C THR A 78 16.21 4.14 5.12
N GLU A 79 17.28 4.88 4.84
CA GLU A 79 17.47 5.58 3.55
C GLU A 79 17.74 4.59 2.42
N GLU A 80 18.52 3.54 2.66
CA GLU A 80 18.67 2.44 1.70
C GLU A 80 17.34 1.70 1.47
N LYS A 81 16.56 1.42 2.52
CA LYS A 81 15.23 0.83 2.39
C LYS A 81 14.26 1.69 1.59
N LEU A 82 14.34 3.01 1.74
CA LEU A 82 13.57 3.94 0.90
C LEU A 82 13.99 3.85 -0.56
N LYS A 83 15.30 3.89 -0.83
CA LYS A 83 15.84 3.74 -2.20
C LYS A 83 15.45 2.40 -2.82
N GLU A 84 15.58 1.30 -2.07
CA GLU A 84 15.15 -0.05 -2.47
C GLU A 84 13.66 -0.03 -2.88
N PHE A 85 12.80 0.52 -2.03
CA PHE A 85 11.37 0.58 -2.27
C PHE A 85 10.99 1.42 -3.50
N GLU A 86 11.61 2.60 -3.65
CA GLU A 86 11.32 3.54 -4.74
C GLU A 86 11.91 3.10 -6.08
N SER A 87 13.02 2.36 -6.09
CA SER A 87 13.74 1.97 -7.33
C SER A 87 13.54 0.53 -7.78
N ARG A 88 13.00 -0.37 -6.94
CA ARG A 88 12.85 -1.78 -7.33
C ARG A 88 12.00 -1.91 -8.61
N SER A 89 12.45 -2.79 -9.50
CA SER A 89 11.75 -3.13 -10.73
C SER A 89 10.43 -3.85 -10.43
N LEU A 90 9.43 -3.57 -11.25
CA LEU A 90 8.10 -4.18 -11.22
C LEU A 90 7.86 -5.10 -12.42
N GLU A 91 8.81 -5.21 -13.35
CA GLU A 91 8.67 -5.95 -14.62
C GLU A 91 8.38 -7.44 -14.41
N SER A 92 9.01 -8.05 -13.41
CA SER A 92 8.80 -9.47 -13.08
C SER A 92 7.52 -9.70 -12.27
N LEU A 93 6.90 -8.64 -11.77
CA LEU A 93 5.70 -8.74 -10.95
C LEU A 93 4.48 -8.73 -11.87
N GLN A 94 3.88 -9.91 -12.04
CA GLN A 94 2.64 -10.07 -12.80
C GLN A 94 1.45 -9.50 -12.02
N ILE A 95 1.40 -8.18 -11.86
CA ILE A 95 0.33 -7.48 -11.13
C ILE A 95 -0.95 -7.53 -11.95
N ILE A 96 -2.05 -7.96 -11.32
CA ILE A 96 -3.37 -8.07 -11.95
C ILE A 96 -4.40 -7.13 -11.33
N ALA A 97 -4.13 -6.64 -10.12
CA ALA A 97 -5.01 -5.73 -9.43
C ALA A 97 -4.20 -4.73 -8.59
N LEU A 98 -4.73 -3.52 -8.46
CA LEU A 98 -4.22 -2.46 -7.61
C LEU A 98 -5.27 -2.13 -6.55
N PHE A 99 -4.85 -2.03 -5.30
CA PHE A 99 -5.59 -1.39 -4.23
C PHE A 99 -4.97 -0.03 -3.97
N ILE A 100 -5.79 1.03 -3.99
CA ILE A 100 -5.32 2.38 -3.72
C ILE A 100 -6.23 3.00 -2.66
N ASP A 101 -5.62 3.39 -1.55
CA ASP A 101 -6.33 3.92 -0.39
C ASP A 101 -5.49 4.99 0.32
N GLY A 102 -6.18 5.94 0.93
CA GLY A 102 -5.59 7.04 1.66
C GLY A 102 -5.74 6.86 3.17
N LYS A 103 -4.64 7.03 3.92
CA LYS A 103 -4.68 7.02 5.38
C LYS A 103 -3.99 8.23 5.97
N TYR A 104 -4.62 8.78 7.00
CA TYR A 104 -3.95 9.74 7.88
C TYR A 104 -2.93 9.01 8.75
N LEU A 105 -1.65 9.26 8.49
CA LEU A 105 -0.52 8.77 9.28
C LEU A 105 0.16 9.99 9.91
N SER A 106 0.10 10.07 11.24
CA SER A 106 0.70 11.18 12.01
C SER A 106 0.28 12.58 11.53
N LYS A 107 -1.03 12.78 11.33
CA LYS A 107 -1.69 14.02 10.86
C LYS A 107 -1.50 14.34 9.38
N GLU A 108 -0.89 13.45 8.62
CA GLU A 108 -0.56 13.68 7.21
C GLU A 108 -1.24 12.60 6.37
N GLN A 109 -1.80 12.98 5.24
CA GLN A 109 -2.47 12.01 4.38
C GLN A 109 -1.46 11.35 3.47
N ILE A 110 -1.36 10.03 3.58
CA ILE A 110 -0.52 9.20 2.74
C ILE A 110 -1.44 8.33 1.89
N ILE A 111 -1.28 8.39 0.56
CA ILE A 111 -1.89 7.44 -0.36
C ILE A 111 -0.91 6.31 -0.56
N ILE A 112 -1.39 5.07 -0.48
CA ILE A 112 -0.61 3.87 -0.74
C ILE A 112 -1.23 3.13 -1.91
N CYS A 113 -0.39 2.66 -2.83
CA CYS A 113 -0.75 1.74 -3.89
C CYS A 113 -0.16 0.37 -3.57
N MET A 114 -1.01 -0.66 -3.52
CA MET A 114 -0.61 -2.05 -3.28
C MET A 114 -1.10 -2.91 -4.44
N GLY A 115 -0.20 -3.66 -5.05
CA GLY A 115 -0.50 -4.60 -6.12
C GLY A 115 -0.83 -5.98 -5.58
N VAL A 116 -1.62 -6.73 -6.33
CA VAL A 116 -1.77 -8.18 -6.17
C VAL A 116 -1.21 -8.88 -7.39
N THR A 117 -0.26 -9.81 -7.17
CA THR A 117 0.32 -10.62 -8.25
C THR A 117 -0.63 -11.71 -8.71
N LEU A 118 -0.36 -12.30 -9.87
CA LEU A 118 -1.06 -13.49 -10.38
C LEU A 118 -0.95 -14.68 -9.42
N GLN A 119 0.14 -14.74 -8.62
CA GLN A 119 0.39 -15.74 -7.59
C GLN A 119 -0.31 -15.40 -6.26
N GLY A 120 -1.06 -14.28 -6.22
CA GLY A 120 -1.88 -13.82 -5.11
C GLY A 120 -1.15 -13.05 -4.02
N GLU A 121 0.12 -12.70 -4.23
CA GLU A 121 0.92 -11.97 -3.26
C GLU A 121 0.54 -10.49 -3.25
N LYS A 122 0.54 -9.90 -2.06
CA LYS A 122 0.20 -8.50 -1.85
C LYS A 122 1.49 -7.71 -1.67
N ILE A 123 1.75 -6.80 -2.60
CA ILE A 123 3.04 -6.11 -2.69
C ILE A 123 2.75 -4.60 -2.67
N PRO A 124 3.14 -3.86 -1.61
CA PRO A 124 3.02 -2.40 -1.60
C PRO A 124 3.93 -1.80 -2.67
N LEU A 125 3.41 -1.16 -3.71
CA LEU A 125 4.18 -0.73 -4.90
C LEU A 125 4.73 0.69 -4.77
N GLY A 126 3.97 1.57 -4.13
CA GLY A 126 4.26 2.99 -4.04
C GLY A 126 3.45 3.66 -2.95
N PHE A 127 3.93 4.80 -2.49
CA PHE A 127 3.15 5.70 -1.63
C PHE A 127 3.51 7.14 -1.94
N VAL A 128 2.59 8.06 -1.62
CA VAL A 128 2.82 9.49 -1.77
C VAL A 128 2.11 10.26 -0.67
N GLN A 129 2.78 11.29 -0.16
CA GLN A 129 2.17 12.25 0.74
C GLN A 129 1.33 13.23 -0.08
N THR A 130 0.05 13.36 0.23
CA THR A 130 -0.89 14.25 -0.46
C THR A 130 -1.63 15.14 0.52
N THR A 131 -2.28 16.18 -0.02
CA THR A 131 -3.43 16.82 0.62
C THR A 131 -4.73 16.24 0.04
N THR A 132 -5.85 16.45 0.72
CA THR A 132 -7.13 15.74 0.48
C THR A 132 -7.74 15.90 -0.91
N GLU A 133 -7.30 16.88 -1.69
CA GLU A 133 -7.99 17.30 -2.92
C GLU A 133 -7.19 17.07 -4.20
N ASN A 134 -5.90 16.70 -4.13
CA ASN A 134 -5.03 16.73 -5.29
C ASN A 134 -4.83 15.34 -5.93
N SER A 135 -5.25 15.17 -7.18
CA SER A 135 -5.00 13.95 -7.97
C SER A 135 -3.58 13.88 -8.57
N VAL A 136 -2.87 15.01 -8.67
CA VAL A 136 -1.55 15.10 -9.31
C VAL A 136 -0.51 14.21 -8.61
N PRO A 137 -0.31 14.26 -7.28
CA PRO A 137 0.68 13.40 -6.61
C PRO A 137 0.40 11.91 -6.80
N ILE A 138 -0.88 11.54 -6.87
CA ILE A 138 -1.31 10.16 -7.09
C ILE A 138 -1.00 9.73 -8.53
N LYS A 139 -1.23 10.61 -9.50
CA LYS A 139 -0.88 10.38 -10.91
C LYS A 139 0.63 10.25 -11.10
N ASP A 140 1.41 11.10 -10.44
CA ASP A 140 2.88 11.04 -10.50
C ASP A 140 3.39 9.73 -9.90
N MET A 141 2.83 9.30 -8.76
CA MET A 141 3.11 7.99 -8.18
C MET A 141 2.80 6.86 -9.17
N LEU A 142 1.62 6.86 -9.79
CA LEU A 142 1.23 5.82 -10.76
C LEU A 142 2.10 5.85 -12.02
N THR A 143 2.52 7.03 -12.48
CA THR A 143 3.44 7.20 -13.61
C THR A 143 4.80 6.60 -13.28
N ASN A 144 5.33 6.87 -12.08
CA ASN A 144 6.56 6.25 -11.62
C ASN A 144 6.46 4.72 -11.54
N LEU A 145 5.32 4.15 -11.16
CA LEU A 145 5.14 2.69 -11.19
C LEU A 145 5.24 2.13 -12.62
N LYS A 146 4.71 2.84 -13.62
CA LYS A 146 4.85 2.45 -15.03
C LYS A 146 6.30 2.52 -15.50
N GLU A 147 7.02 3.58 -15.16
CA GLU A 147 8.43 3.75 -15.49
C GLU A 147 9.30 2.65 -14.89
N ARG A 148 8.89 2.10 -13.73
CA ARG A 148 9.52 0.96 -13.07
C ARG A 148 9.11 -0.40 -13.64
N GLY A 149 8.28 -0.41 -14.70
CA GLY A 149 7.90 -1.62 -15.42
C GLY A 149 6.62 -2.31 -14.93
N LEU A 150 5.71 -1.61 -14.25
CA LEU A 150 4.38 -2.16 -13.95
C LEU A 150 3.68 -2.51 -15.27
N ALA A 151 3.35 -3.79 -15.51
CA ALA A 151 2.54 -4.19 -16.66
C ALA A 151 1.07 -3.78 -16.46
N TRP A 152 0.50 -3.00 -17.39
CA TRP A 152 -0.87 -2.45 -17.27
C TRP A 152 -1.67 -2.49 -18.58
N GLU A 153 -1.01 -2.73 -19.70
CA GLU A 153 -1.53 -2.64 -21.07
C GLU A 153 -2.63 -3.69 -21.35
N GLU A 154 -2.54 -4.82 -20.66
CA GLU A 154 -3.51 -5.91 -20.71
C GLU A 154 -4.71 -5.71 -19.76
N GLY A 155 -4.68 -4.65 -18.95
CA GLY A 155 -5.73 -4.26 -18.02
C GLY A 155 -5.42 -4.58 -16.57
N LEU A 156 -5.95 -3.75 -15.68
CA LEU A 156 -5.82 -3.88 -14.22
C LEU A 156 -7.19 -3.72 -13.55
N LEU A 157 -7.46 -4.55 -12.54
CA LEU A 157 -8.56 -4.30 -11.61
C LEU A 157 -8.10 -3.29 -10.55
N CYS A 158 -8.73 -2.13 -10.47
CA CYS A 158 -8.40 -1.09 -9.49
C CYS A 158 -9.47 -1.03 -8.39
N VAL A 159 -9.13 -1.42 -7.16
CA VAL A 159 -10.02 -1.41 -6.00
C VAL A 159 -9.79 -0.16 -5.15
N ILE A 160 -10.82 0.66 -4.98
CA ILE A 160 -10.74 1.97 -4.29
C ILE A 160 -11.94 2.24 -3.37
N ASP A 161 -11.79 3.14 -2.40
CA ASP A 161 -12.84 3.56 -1.46
C ASP A 161 -13.96 4.44 -2.08
N GLY A 162 -13.65 5.08 -3.21
CA GLY A 162 -14.53 6.04 -3.89
C GLY A 162 -14.01 7.47 -3.91
N SER A 163 -12.76 7.71 -3.51
CA SER A 163 -12.10 9.01 -3.67
C SER A 163 -12.07 9.45 -5.14
N LYS A 164 -12.64 10.64 -5.40
CA LYS A 164 -12.65 11.25 -6.74
C LYS A 164 -11.24 11.53 -7.25
N GLY A 165 -10.32 11.94 -6.37
CA GLY A 165 -8.93 12.20 -6.70
C GLY A 165 -8.19 10.92 -7.12
N ILE A 166 -8.40 9.83 -6.39
CA ILE A 166 -7.84 8.51 -6.73
C ILE A 166 -8.43 8.01 -8.06
N ARG A 167 -9.76 8.07 -8.23
CA ARG A 167 -10.42 7.67 -9.49
C ARG A 167 -9.84 8.43 -10.68
N LYS A 168 -9.78 9.75 -10.59
CA LYS A 168 -9.23 10.60 -11.65
C LYS A 168 -7.78 10.23 -11.98
N ALA A 169 -6.94 10.04 -10.97
CA ALA A 169 -5.54 9.64 -11.19
C ALA A 169 -5.42 8.28 -11.89
N ILE A 170 -6.26 7.30 -11.54
CA ILE A 170 -6.31 6.00 -12.19
C ILE A 170 -6.74 6.13 -13.66
N GLU A 171 -7.80 6.89 -13.92
CA GLU A 171 -8.33 7.11 -15.28
C GLU A 171 -7.31 7.86 -16.14
N ASP A 172 -6.69 8.92 -15.62
CA ASP A 172 -5.64 9.68 -16.31
C ASP A 172 -4.39 8.83 -16.57
N SER A 173 -4.09 7.85 -15.71
CA SER A 173 -2.92 6.99 -15.83
C SER A 173 -3.18 5.84 -16.79
N PHE A 174 -4.24 5.06 -16.60
CA PHE A 174 -4.46 3.79 -17.29
C PHE A 174 -5.59 3.83 -18.33
N GLY A 175 -6.37 4.90 -18.38
CA GLY A 175 -7.47 5.06 -19.34
C GLY A 175 -8.45 3.88 -19.31
N ASN A 176 -8.82 3.42 -20.51
CA ASN A 176 -9.74 2.30 -20.68
C ASN A 176 -9.22 0.95 -20.14
N LYS A 177 -7.91 0.85 -19.81
CA LYS A 177 -7.27 -0.33 -19.23
C LYS A 177 -7.55 -0.52 -17.74
N ALA A 178 -8.01 0.53 -17.04
CA ALA A 178 -8.45 0.40 -15.66
C ALA A 178 -9.90 -0.10 -15.57
N ILE A 179 -10.09 -1.19 -14.83
CA ILE A 179 -11.41 -1.65 -14.42
C ILE A 179 -11.61 -1.30 -12.95
N ILE A 180 -12.43 -0.29 -12.67
CA ILE A 180 -12.62 0.20 -11.31
C ILE A 180 -13.66 -0.64 -10.57
N GLN A 181 -13.28 -1.14 -9.40
CA GLN A 181 -14.17 -1.72 -8.40
C GLN A 181 -14.18 -0.80 -7.19
N ARG A 182 -15.36 -0.30 -6.83
CA ARG A 182 -15.51 0.51 -5.62
C ARG A 182 -15.77 -0.40 -4.41
N CYS A 183 -15.18 -0.04 -3.28
CA CYS A 183 -15.37 -0.76 -2.03
C CYS A 183 -16.85 -0.74 -1.62
N GLN A 184 -17.45 -1.93 -1.54
CA GLN A 184 -18.84 -2.12 -1.14
C GLN A 184 -19.08 -1.68 0.31
N TRP A 185 -18.09 -1.85 1.20
CA TRP A 185 -18.19 -1.43 2.59
C TRP A 185 -18.20 0.10 2.72
N HIS A 186 -17.22 0.81 2.14
CA HIS A 186 -17.21 2.27 2.15
C HIS A 186 -18.46 2.88 1.49
N LYS A 187 -18.99 2.24 0.44
CA LYS A 187 -20.23 2.70 -0.17
C LYS A 187 -21.42 2.57 0.79
N GLN A 188 -21.54 1.45 1.48
CA GLN A 188 -22.55 1.27 2.53
C GLN A 188 -22.44 2.36 3.60
N GLU A 189 -21.24 2.57 4.16
CA GLU A 189 -21.05 3.58 5.20
C GLU A 189 -21.39 4.99 4.71
N ASN A 190 -21.07 5.31 3.46
CA ASN A 190 -21.46 6.58 2.85
C ASN A 190 -22.98 6.73 2.68
N ILE A 191 -23.72 5.65 2.47
CA ILE A 191 -25.19 5.69 2.44
C ILE A 191 -25.73 5.89 3.86
N LEU A 192 -25.24 5.10 4.82
CA LEU A 192 -25.73 5.10 6.21
C LEU A 192 -25.56 6.44 6.93
N LYS A 193 -24.56 7.25 6.56
CA LYS A 193 -24.36 8.62 7.09
C LYS A 193 -25.57 9.54 6.92
N TYR A 194 -26.43 9.28 5.93
CA TYR A 194 -27.64 10.06 5.66
C TYR A 194 -28.90 9.46 6.31
N ILE A 195 -28.78 8.28 6.92
CA ILE A 195 -29.91 7.49 7.42
C ILE A 195 -30.02 7.62 8.94
N PRO A 196 -31.22 7.87 9.49
CA PRO A 196 -31.44 7.86 10.93
C PRO A 196 -31.00 6.54 11.56
N GLU A 197 -30.36 6.59 12.73
CA GLU A 197 -29.78 5.43 13.42
C GLU A 197 -30.75 4.24 13.55
N LYS A 198 -32.03 4.52 13.82
CA LYS A 198 -33.10 3.51 13.95
C LYS A 198 -33.35 2.69 12.67
N GLU A 199 -33.04 3.24 11.51
CA GLU A 199 -33.27 2.61 10.20
C GLU A 199 -31.99 2.02 9.59
N GLN A 200 -30.82 2.37 10.12
CA GLN A 200 -29.53 1.97 9.56
C GLN A 200 -29.37 0.45 9.46
N ASP A 201 -29.81 -0.32 10.46
CA ASP A 201 -29.72 -1.78 10.43
C ASP A 201 -30.56 -2.41 9.32
N ALA A 202 -31.75 -1.88 9.06
CA ALA A 202 -32.62 -2.36 7.99
C ALA A 202 -32.00 -2.07 6.61
N VAL A 203 -31.54 -0.83 6.40
CA VAL A 203 -30.87 -0.40 5.16
C VAL A 203 -29.60 -1.22 4.92
N LYS A 204 -28.78 -1.40 5.97
CA LYS A 204 -27.54 -2.19 5.92
C LYS A 204 -27.82 -3.64 5.51
N ARG A 205 -28.82 -4.29 6.11
CA ARG A 205 -29.21 -5.66 5.73
C ARG A 205 -29.66 -5.75 4.28
N LYS A 206 -30.53 -4.83 3.82
CA LYS A 206 -31.01 -4.82 2.42
C LYS A 206 -29.86 -4.57 1.44
N TYR A 207 -28.94 -3.66 1.76
CA TYR A 207 -27.74 -3.41 0.96
C TYR A 207 -26.86 -4.66 0.85
N GLN A 208 -26.54 -5.30 1.98
CA GLN A 208 -25.73 -6.52 2.02
C GLN A 208 -26.38 -7.68 1.25
N GLN A 209 -27.68 -7.89 1.41
CA GLN A 209 -28.42 -8.88 0.62
C GLN A 209 -28.34 -8.62 -0.88
N SER A 210 -28.33 -7.35 -1.28
CA SER A 210 -28.27 -6.96 -2.70
C SER A 210 -26.89 -7.22 -3.30
N VAL A 211 -25.80 -6.80 -2.63
CA VAL A 211 -24.43 -7.00 -3.14
C VAL A 211 -23.96 -8.46 -3.06
N ASN A 212 -24.56 -9.27 -2.19
CA ASN A 212 -24.27 -10.70 -2.06
C ASN A 212 -25.03 -11.58 -3.06
N LYS A 213 -25.89 -11.01 -3.92
CA LYS A 213 -26.48 -11.76 -5.05
C LYS A 213 -25.37 -12.26 -5.99
N GLU A 214 -25.59 -13.41 -6.60
CA GLU A 214 -24.62 -14.03 -7.51
C GLU A 214 -24.58 -13.32 -8.87
N SER A 215 -25.75 -13.05 -9.46
CA SER A 215 -25.85 -12.47 -10.79
C SER A 215 -25.86 -10.94 -10.76
N TYR A 216 -25.21 -10.33 -11.74
CA TYR A 216 -25.23 -8.87 -11.92
C TYR A 216 -26.65 -8.31 -12.06
N LYS A 217 -27.52 -9.02 -12.79
CA LYS A 217 -28.91 -8.60 -13.03
C LYS A 217 -29.69 -8.50 -11.72
N GLU A 218 -29.65 -9.54 -10.89
CA GLU A 218 -30.35 -9.57 -9.60
C GLU A 218 -29.77 -8.55 -8.62
N ALA A 219 -28.43 -8.46 -8.52
CA ALA A 219 -27.78 -7.50 -7.65
C ALA A 219 -28.18 -6.06 -7.99
N ARG A 220 -28.17 -5.74 -9.29
CA ARG A 220 -28.55 -4.42 -9.81
C ARG A 220 -30.02 -4.09 -9.58
N GLU A 221 -30.92 -5.04 -9.80
CA GLU A 221 -32.35 -4.85 -9.58
C GLU A 221 -32.65 -4.65 -8.09
N SER A 222 -32.07 -5.47 -7.23
CA SER A 222 -32.19 -5.33 -5.76
C SER A 222 -31.64 -3.99 -5.24
N LEU A 223 -30.52 -3.50 -5.79
CA LEU A 223 -29.99 -2.18 -5.45
C LEU A 223 -30.86 -1.03 -5.97
N LYS A 224 -31.52 -1.18 -7.13
CA LYS A 224 -32.49 -0.20 -7.61
C LYS A 224 -33.73 -0.14 -6.73
N ASP A 225 -34.19 -1.29 -6.23
CA ASP A 225 -35.28 -1.32 -5.27
C ASP A 225 -34.87 -0.68 -3.94
N LEU A 226 -33.65 -0.93 -3.46
CA LEU A 226 -33.11 -0.20 -2.31
C LEU A 226 -33.02 1.31 -2.58
N LYS A 227 -32.62 1.73 -3.79
CA LYS A 227 -32.60 3.15 -4.16
C LYS A 227 -33.98 3.80 -4.00
N ARG A 228 -35.04 3.16 -4.48
CA ARG A 228 -36.42 3.68 -4.36
C ARG A 228 -36.85 3.82 -2.89
N ASP A 229 -36.52 2.85 -2.04
CA ASP A 229 -36.77 2.97 -0.59
C ASP A 229 -35.99 4.15 0.01
N LEU A 230 -34.72 4.30 -0.38
CA LEU A 230 -33.88 5.41 0.07
C LEU A 230 -34.41 6.77 -0.42
N GLU A 231 -35.06 6.87 -1.58
CA GLU A 231 -35.67 8.12 -2.05
C GLU A 231 -36.78 8.61 -1.10
N VAL A 232 -37.50 7.68 -0.47
CA VAL A 232 -38.53 7.98 0.54
C VAL A 232 -37.90 8.41 1.86
N ILE A 233 -36.82 7.76 2.30
CA ILE A 233 -36.15 8.05 3.58
C ILE A 233 -35.28 9.31 3.49
N ASN A 234 -34.38 9.35 2.51
CA ASN A 234 -33.43 10.44 2.29
C ASN A 234 -32.90 10.45 0.83
N LEU A 235 -33.30 11.47 0.08
CA LEU A 235 -32.89 11.66 -1.32
C LEU A 235 -31.36 11.71 -1.53
N SER A 236 -30.59 12.24 -0.57
CA SER A 236 -29.13 12.26 -0.65
C SER A 236 -28.52 10.87 -0.49
N ALA A 237 -29.13 10.00 0.32
CA ALA A 237 -28.73 8.60 0.44
C ALA A 237 -28.95 7.84 -0.88
N ALA A 238 -30.08 8.06 -1.54
CA ALA A 238 -30.39 7.47 -2.84
C ALA A 238 -29.41 7.93 -3.93
N ARG A 239 -29.13 9.25 -4.00
CA ARG A 239 -28.12 9.82 -4.91
C ARG A 239 -26.72 9.28 -4.63
N SER A 240 -26.38 9.11 -3.35
CA SER A 240 -25.15 8.43 -2.95
C SER A 240 -25.15 7.03 -3.56
N LEU A 241 -26.11 6.15 -3.28
CA LEU A 241 -26.12 4.80 -3.87
C LEU A 241 -25.97 4.80 -5.40
N GLU A 242 -26.77 5.62 -6.09
CA GLU A 242 -26.76 5.73 -7.55
C GLU A 242 -25.38 6.08 -8.13
N GLU A 243 -24.68 7.05 -7.55
CA GLU A 243 -23.36 7.51 -8.03
C GLU A 243 -22.30 6.40 -8.06
N GLY A 244 -22.40 5.38 -7.20
CA GLY A 244 -21.44 4.28 -7.14
C GLY A 244 -21.97 2.92 -7.57
N LEU A 245 -23.23 2.83 -8.03
CA LEU A 245 -23.95 1.56 -8.20
C LEU A 245 -23.24 0.61 -9.16
N GLU A 246 -22.81 1.11 -10.31
CA GLU A 246 -22.17 0.28 -11.34
C GLU A 246 -20.75 -0.15 -10.90
N ASP A 247 -20.04 0.70 -10.16
CA ASP A 247 -18.68 0.40 -9.69
C ASP A 247 -18.63 -0.65 -8.58
N ILE A 248 -19.63 -0.68 -7.70
CA ILE A 248 -19.70 -1.70 -6.64
C ILE A 248 -20.07 -3.08 -7.19
N LEU A 249 -20.66 -3.14 -8.39
CA LEU A 249 -21.04 -4.36 -9.10
C LEU A 249 -20.04 -4.77 -10.21
N THR A 250 -18.85 -4.15 -10.27
CA THR A 250 -17.85 -4.49 -11.28
C THR A 250 -17.48 -5.98 -11.25
N LEU A 251 -17.27 -6.58 -10.07
CA LEU A 251 -17.02 -8.02 -9.96
C LEU A 251 -18.18 -8.88 -10.50
N HIS A 252 -19.43 -8.48 -10.27
CA HIS A 252 -20.60 -9.19 -10.82
C HIS A 252 -20.63 -9.14 -12.35
N ARG A 253 -20.37 -7.96 -12.93
CA ARG A 253 -20.31 -7.77 -14.38
C ARG A 253 -19.21 -8.60 -15.03
N LEU A 254 -18.09 -8.79 -14.34
CA LEU A 254 -17.00 -9.67 -14.78
C LEU A 254 -17.29 -11.15 -14.52
N GLY A 255 -18.37 -11.51 -13.81
CA GLY A 255 -18.63 -12.90 -13.40
C GLY A 255 -17.63 -13.43 -12.38
N LEU A 256 -16.99 -12.54 -11.62
CA LEU A 256 -15.93 -12.85 -10.64
C LEU A 256 -16.42 -12.73 -9.18
N ASN A 257 -17.67 -12.31 -8.95
CA ASN A 257 -18.16 -12.00 -7.61
C ASN A 257 -18.11 -13.19 -6.64
N VAL A 258 -18.56 -14.37 -7.08
CA VAL A 258 -18.62 -15.58 -6.23
C VAL A 258 -17.22 -15.95 -5.72
N ASP A 259 -16.23 -15.90 -6.60
CA ASP A 259 -14.86 -16.34 -6.28
C ASP A 259 -14.03 -15.26 -5.56
N PHE A 260 -14.23 -13.99 -5.89
CA PHE A 260 -13.27 -12.93 -5.55
C PHE A 260 -13.82 -11.82 -4.66
N SER A 261 -15.12 -11.79 -4.38
CA SER A 261 -15.73 -10.73 -3.54
C SER A 261 -15.04 -10.57 -2.19
N LYS A 262 -14.69 -11.68 -1.52
CA LYS A 262 -14.02 -11.68 -0.22
C LYS A 262 -12.69 -10.90 -0.19
N SER A 263 -11.99 -10.83 -1.33
CA SER A 263 -10.69 -10.13 -1.41
C SER A 263 -10.77 -8.78 -2.14
N PHE A 264 -11.65 -8.65 -3.13
CA PHE A 264 -11.64 -7.53 -4.08
C PHE A 264 -12.91 -6.67 -4.06
N ALA A 265 -14.00 -7.09 -3.40
CA ALA A 265 -15.19 -6.25 -3.28
C ALA A 265 -15.02 -5.11 -2.27
N THR A 266 -14.04 -5.21 -1.38
CA THR A 266 -13.71 -4.19 -0.39
C THR A 266 -12.22 -3.87 -0.38
N THR A 267 -11.86 -2.79 0.31
CA THR A 267 -10.48 -2.33 0.54
C THR A 267 -9.79 -3.05 1.71
N ASN A 268 -10.35 -4.15 2.22
CA ASN A 268 -9.80 -4.87 3.38
C ASN A 268 -8.32 -5.25 3.24
N CYS A 269 -7.88 -5.59 2.02
CA CYS A 269 -6.47 -5.95 1.78
C CYS A 269 -5.52 -4.80 2.12
N ILE A 270 -5.86 -3.57 1.71
CA ILE A 270 -5.04 -2.38 1.97
C ILE A 270 -5.33 -1.77 3.33
N GLU A 271 -6.54 -1.90 3.87
CA GLU A 271 -6.85 -1.51 5.25
C GLU A 271 -6.03 -2.32 6.27
N ASN A 272 -5.80 -3.61 6.00
CA ASN A 272 -4.91 -4.44 6.82
C ASN A 272 -3.47 -3.93 6.78
N LEU A 273 -2.94 -3.64 5.59
CA LEU A 273 -1.61 -3.02 5.41
C LEU A 273 -1.53 -1.71 6.20
N ASN A 274 -2.50 -0.83 5.99
CA ASN A 274 -2.66 0.45 6.68
C ASN A 274 -2.70 0.31 8.21
N SER A 275 -3.39 -0.71 8.74
CA SER A 275 -3.42 -1.01 10.17
C SER A 275 -2.05 -1.44 10.69
N GLN A 276 -1.35 -2.30 9.94
CA GLN A 276 -0.01 -2.74 10.30
C GLN A 276 1.00 -1.59 10.29
N ILE A 277 0.99 -0.72 9.27
CA ILE A 277 1.85 0.48 9.22
C ILE A 277 1.68 1.32 10.49
N GLY A 278 0.43 1.50 10.94
CA GLY A 278 0.15 2.21 12.19
C GLY A 278 0.91 1.64 13.39
N LYS A 279 1.12 0.32 13.47
CA LYS A 279 1.88 -0.31 14.57
C LYS A 279 3.35 0.11 14.60
N TYR A 280 3.96 0.30 13.43
CA TYR A 280 5.34 0.75 13.28
C TYR A 280 5.45 2.27 13.55
N LEU A 281 4.53 3.07 13.00
CA LEU A 281 4.63 4.52 13.04
C LEU A 281 4.09 5.16 14.34
N ASN A 282 3.13 4.53 15.03
CA ASN A 282 2.48 5.13 16.21
C ASN A 282 3.43 5.39 17.38
N LYS A 283 4.59 4.73 17.41
CA LYS A 283 5.63 4.95 18.44
C LYS A 283 6.49 6.17 18.16
N VAL A 284 6.55 6.64 16.90
CA VAL A 284 7.22 7.90 16.54
C VAL A 284 6.28 9.06 16.83
N LYS A 285 6.54 9.80 17.91
CA LYS A 285 5.71 10.93 18.35
C LYS A 285 6.08 12.26 17.72
N TYR A 286 7.31 12.39 17.24
CA TYR A 286 7.85 13.62 16.69
C TYR A 286 8.59 13.33 15.39
N TRP A 287 8.12 13.93 14.30
CA TRP A 287 8.72 13.85 12.97
C TRP A 287 9.50 15.13 12.69
N LYS A 288 10.78 15.01 12.33
CA LYS A 288 11.62 16.19 12.05
C LYS A 288 11.36 16.76 10.67
N ASN A 289 11.09 15.90 9.69
CA ASN A 289 10.87 16.29 8.29
C ASN A 289 10.18 15.17 7.50
N SER A 290 9.79 15.47 6.26
CA SER A 290 9.16 14.50 5.35
C SER A 290 10.09 13.33 4.99
N LYS A 291 11.40 13.56 4.82
CA LYS A 291 12.39 12.50 4.51
C LYS A 291 12.41 11.42 5.59
N GLU A 292 12.35 11.80 6.87
CA GLU A 292 12.23 10.84 7.97
C GLU A 292 10.96 10.00 7.84
N ARG A 293 9.82 10.63 7.55
CA ARG A 293 8.54 9.93 7.36
C ARG A 293 8.59 8.92 6.22
N TYR A 294 9.13 9.32 5.07
CA TYR A 294 9.26 8.43 3.90
C TYR A 294 10.12 7.21 4.22
N ARG A 295 11.28 7.41 4.87
CA ARG A 295 12.17 6.31 5.30
C ARG A 295 11.45 5.32 6.22
N TRP A 296 10.70 5.81 7.20
CA TRP A 296 9.93 4.97 8.12
C TRP A 296 8.79 4.22 7.43
N ILE A 297 8.06 4.87 6.52
CA ILE A 297 6.97 4.24 5.76
C ILE A 297 7.55 3.14 4.87
N ALA A 298 8.57 3.43 4.07
CA ALA A 298 9.19 2.44 3.18
C ALA A 298 9.73 1.23 3.94
N ALA A 299 10.47 1.46 5.04
CA ALA A 299 10.97 0.38 5.87
C ALA A 299 9.83 -0.46 6.49
N ALA A 300 8.76 0.18 6.97
CA ALA A 300 7.59 -0.55 7.48
C ALA A 300 6.87 -1.34 6.38
N LEU A 301 6.73 -0.78 5.18
CA LEU A 301 6.08 -1.46 4.06
C LEU A 301 6.84 -2.72 3.64
N LEU A 302 8.17 -2.64 3.51
CA LEU A 302 9.02 -3.78 3.20
C LEU A 302 8.92 -4.88 4.28
N GLU A 303 8.89 -4.50 5.56
CA GLU A 303 8.73 -5.46 6.66
C GLU A 303 7.33 -6.11 6.72
N ILE A 304 6.29 -5.36 6.34
CA ILE A 304 4.92 -5.88 6.32
C ILE A 304 4.72 -6.84 5.15
N GLU A 305 5.29 -6.51 3.99
CA GLU A 305 5.22 -7.31 2.76
C GLU A 305 5.55 -8.79 3.02
N LEU A 306 6.64 -9.06 3.76
CA LEU A 306 7.10 -10.40 4.12
C LEU A 306 6.08 -11.22 4.93
N LYS A 307 5.15 -10.56 5.63
CA LYS A 307 4.18 -11.17 6.55
C LYS A 307 2.77 -11.21 5.96
N MET A 308 2.55 -10.62 4.79
CA MET A 308 1.24 -10.54 4.17
C MET A 308 0.80 -11.91 3.64
N ARG A 309 -0.42 -12.32 4.02
CA ARG A 309 -1.05 -13.50 3.45
C ARG A 309 -1.54 -13.21 2.04
N LYS A 310 -1.43 -14.21 1.17
CA LYS A 310 -2.01 -14.22 -0.18
C LYS A 310 -3.51 -13.94 -0.15
N VAL A 311 -4.05 -13.41 -1.24
CA VAL A 311 -5.50 -13.20 -1.40
C VAL A 311 -6.26 -14.53 -1.38
N ASN A 312 -7.54 -14.47 -1.01
CA ASN A 312 -8.41 -15.64 -1.09
C ASN A 312 -8.58 -16.07 -2.55
N ASN A 313 -8.72 -17.38 -2.79
CA ASN A 313 -8.86 -17.98 -4.13
C ASN A 313 -7.73 -17.62 -5.10
N PHE A 314 -6.50 -17.40 -4.60
CA PHE A 314 -5.36 -17.04 -5.44
C PHE A 314 -5.03 -18.07 -6.55
N ARG A 315 -5.41 -19.33 -6.37
CA ARG A 315 -5.15 -20.42 -7.33
C ARG A 315 -5.88 -20.24 -8.67
N ILE A 316 -6.94 -19.43 -8.71
CA ILE A 316 -7.76 -19.19 -9.91
C ILE A 316 -7.64 -17.76 -10.44
N LEU A 317 -6.63 -16.99 -10.00
CA LEU A 317 -6.43 -15.60 -10.46
C LEU A 317 -6.11 -15.49 -11.97
N ASN A 318 -5.66 -16.57 -12.59
CA ASN A 318 -5.55 -16.65 -14.06
C ASN A 318 -6.91 -16.47 -14.76
N GLN A 319 -8.00 -16.91 -14.14
CA GLN A 319 -9.35 -16.68 -14.65
C GLN A 319 -9.70 -15.18 -14.57
N MET A 320 -9.40 -14.52 -13.45
CA MET A 320 -9.56 -13.06 -13.33
C MET A 320 -8.76 -12.32 -14.40
N GLN A 321 -7.50 -12.68 -14.59
CA GLN A 321 -6.65 -12.06 -15.62
C GLN A 321 -7.26 -12.22 -17.03
N LYS A 322 -7.72 -13.43 -17.37
CA LYS A 322 -8.38 -13.71 -18.65
C LYS A 322 -9.62 -12.82 -18.84
N THR A 323 -10.49 -12.76 -17.83
CA THR A 323 -11.71 -11.95 -17.84
C THR A 323 -11.42 -10.46 -17.99
N ILE A 324 -10.40 -9.94 -17.29
CA ILE A 324 -9.95 -8.55 -17.42
C ILE A 324 -9.52 -8.28 -18.88
N LYS A 325 -8.67 -9.13 -19.45
CA LYS A 325 -8.21 -8.97 -20.85
C LYS A 325 -9.37 -8.97 -21.83
N GLU A 326 -10.35 -9.86 -21.65
CA GLU A 326 -11.54 -9.92 -22.50
C GLU A 326 -12.40 -8.66 -22.39
N GLU A 327 -12.60 -8.14 -21.17
CA GLU A 327 -13.32 -6.88 -20.94
C GLU A 327 -12.60 -5.70 -21.59
N ILE A 328 -11.27 -5.61 -21.49
CA ILE A 328 -10.48 -4.57 -22.14
C ILE A 328 -10.60 -4.62 -23.66
N LYS A 329 -10.58 -5.82 -24.26
CA LYS A 329 -10.80 -6.00 -25.71
C LYS A 329 -12.17 -5.51 -26.14
N LYS A 330 -13.22 -5.80 -25.36
CA LYS A 330 -14.59 -5.32 -25.62
C LYS A 330 -14.66 -3.80 -25.60
N ARG A 331 -14.10 -3.15 -24.58
CA ARG A 331 -14.08 -1.67 -24.47
C ARG A 331 -13.35 -1.01 -25.64
N THR A 332 -12.18 -1.52 -25.98
CA THR A 332 -11.37 -1.01 -27.10
C THR A 332 -12.13 -1.13 -28.44
N SER A 333 -12.86 -2.22 -28.64
CA SER A 333 -13.66 -2.43 -29.86
C SER A 333 -14.84 -1.46 -29.96
N GLN A 334 -15.46 -1.10 -28.83
CA GLN A 334 -16.58 -0.15 -28.79
C GLN A 334 -16.13 1.30 -29.07
N GLU A 335 -14.96 1.70 -28.55
CA GLU A 335 -14.37 3.02 -28.82
C GLU A 335 -14.01 3.22 -30.31
N GLY A 336 -13.52 2.16 -30.96
CA GLY A 336 -13.21 2.17 -32.40
C GLY A 336 -14.45 2.26 -33.32
N ILE A 337 -15.62 1.84 -32.83
CA ILE A 337 -16.89 1.95 -33.56
C ILE A 337 -17.49 3.36 -33.38
N SER A 338 -17.43 3.91 -32.16
CA SER A 338 -17.92 5.27 -31.86
C SER A 338 -17.17 6.35 -32.64
N THR A 339 -15.85 6.18 -32.82
CA THR A 339 -15.01 7.12 -33.58
C THR A 339 -15.22 7.06 -35.10
N ARG A 340 -15.70 5.93 -35.65
CA ARG A 340 -15.99 5.78 -37.08
C ARG A 340 -17.39 6.25 -37.49
N ASN A 341 -18.34 6.29 -36.56
CA ASN A 341 -19.71 6.76 -36.81
C ASN A 341 -19.91 8.24 -36.47
N GLY A 342 -18.86 8.94 -36.02
CA GLY A 342 -18.85 10.36 -35.67
C GLY A 342 -18.08 11.26 -36.65
N THR A 343 -17.64 10.71 -37.78
CA THR A 343 -17.09 11.41 -38.96
C THR A 343 -18.05 11.21 -40.12
#